data_AF-A0A533YY71-F1
#
_entry.id   AF-A0A533YY71-F1
#
_cell.length_a   1.000
_cell.length_b   1.000
_cell.length_c   1.000
_cell.angle_alpha   90.00
_cell.angle_beta   90.00
_cell.angle_gamma   90.00
#
_symmetry.space_group_name_H-M   'P 1'
#
loop_
_entity.id
_entity.type
_entity.pdbx_description
1 polymer ?
#
loop_
_entity_poly.entity_id
_entity_poly.type
_entity_poly.pdbx_seq_one_letter_code
_entity_poly.pdbx_strand_id
1 'polypeptide(L)'
;MVDLKFDPKIEPEAAIEGCMFQVGSVADERLRKNDLGLVGSRVVSTRDVMPWLQQAFETLNDGSTKTSSSVGQVSSSRLVSLKASLKKLYVHTLLTSISANVLVAVSYAVDAGPLDTRLYRGTETGVNWTGSADSVSDLLHDALAHIIKNIRADLMILCRAQKPA
;
A
#
# COMPACT_ATOMS: atom_id res chain seq x y z
N MET A 1 6.19 -2.55 -21.64
CA MET A 1 5.06 -2.26 -20.73
C MET A 1 5.17 -3.24 -19.57
N VAL A 2 5.08 -2.76 -18.34
CA VAL A 2 5.20 -3.59 -17.14
C VAL A 2 3.80 -4.01 -16.69
N ASP A 3 3.65 -5.31 -16.45
CA ASP A 3 2.43 -5.90 -15.93
C ASP A 3 2.50 -5.90 -14.40
N LEU A 4 1.72 -5.02 -13.77
CA LEU A 4 1.62 -4.93 -12.31
C LEU A 4 0.56 -5.93 -11.84
N LYS A 5 0.88 -7.22 -11.91
CA LYS A 5 0.09 -8.24 -11.21
C LYS A 5 0.55 -8.28 -9.77
N PHE A 6 -0.37 -7.99 -8.86
CA PHE A 6 -0.10 -8.16 -7.45
C PHE A 6 -0.03 -9.66 -7.15
N ASP A 7 1.17 -10.18 -6.91
CA ASP A 7 1.38 -11.54 -6.41
C ASP A 7 1.35 -11.47 -4.88
N PRO A 8 0.39 -12.11 -4.18
CA PRO A 8 0.35 -12.11 -2.73
C PRO A 8 1.47 -13.02 -2.16
N LYS A 9 2.73 -12.67 -2.38
CA LYS A 9 3.86 -13.14 -1.57
C LYS A 9 3.96 -12.40 -0.23
N ILE A 10 2.95 -11.59 0.09
CA ILE A 10 2.74 -11.12 1.46
C ILE A 10 2.23 -12.32 2.23
N GLU A 11 3.15 -13.04 2.88
CA GLU A 11 2.79 -14.02 3.91
C GLU A 11 1.75 -13.39 4.85
N PRO A 12 0.75 -14.15 5.33
CA PRO A 12 -0.27 -13.60 6.22
C PRO A 12 0.42 -13.08 7.49
N GLU A 13 0.66 -11.77 7.53
CA GLU A 13 1.19 -11.12 8.72
C GLU A 13 0.10 -11.16 9.81
N ALA A 14 0.53 -10.98 11.07
CA ALA A 14 -0.35 -11.07 12.23
C ALA A 14 -1.62 -10.22 12.06
N ALA A 15 -2.75 -10.78 12.49
CA ALA A 15 -4.05 -10.13 12.40
C ALA A 15 -4.04 -8.78 13.14
N ILE A 16 -4.68 -7.77 12.54
CA ILE A 16 -4.86 -6.47 13.20
C ILE A 16 -5.93 -6.62 14.29
N GLU A 17 -5.50 -6.76 15.53
CA GLU A 17 -6.37 -6.91 16.69
C GLU A 17 -6.60 -5.58 17.44
N GLY A 18 -7.72 -5.50 18.16
CA GLY A 18 -7.98 -4.44 19.14
C GLY A 18 -8.80 -3.25 18.64
N CYS A 19 -9.09 -3.15 17.35
CA CYS A 19 -10.08 -2.19 16.83
C CYS A 19 -10.73 -2.66 15.52
N MET A 20 -11.84 -2.03 15.15
CA MET A 20 -12.39 -2.17 13.80
C MET A 20 -11.70 -1.16 12.90
N PHE A 21 -11.31 -1.56 11.69
CA PHE A 21 -10.84 -0.62 10.68
C PHE A 21 -11.50 -0.90 9.33
N GLN A 22 -11.49 0.12 8.48
CA GLN A 22 -11.96 0.01 7.11
C GLN A 22 -11.02 0.76 6.17
N VAL A 23 -10.67 0.12 5.04
CA VAL A 23 -10.06 0.81 3.92
C VAL A 23 -11.18 1.50 3.12
N GLY A 24 -11.17 2.82 3.11
CA GLY A 24 -12.09 3.65 2.35
C GLY A 24 -11.63 3.81 0.90
N SER A 25 -11.34 5.05 0.50
CA SER A 25 -10.91 5.35 -0.87
C SER A 25 -9.41 5.10 -1.06
N VAL A 26 -9.06 4.43 -2.15
CA VAL A 26 -7.70 4.34 -2.69
C VAL A 26 -7.67 5.10 -4.01
N ALA A 27 -6.71 6.01 -4.21
CA ALA A 27 -6.64 6.87 -5.39
C ALA A 27 -5.20 7.04 -5.92
N ASP A 28 -5.08 7.12 -7.25
CA ASP A 28 -3.85 7.56 -7.93
C ASP A 28 -3.85 9.08 -8.07
N GLU A 29 -3.05 9.76 -7.25
CA GLU A 29 -2.88 11.21 -7.24
C GLU A 29 -1.47 11.62 -7.71
N ARG A 30 -0.80 10.76 -8.48
CA ARG A 30 0.49 11.10 -9.08
C ARG A 30 0.31 12.26 -10.05
N LEU A 31 1.24 13.21 -10.01
CA LEU A 31 1.30 14.32 -10.97
C LEU A 31 1.58 13.83 -12.39
N ARG A 32 2.37 12.75 -12.54
CA ARG A 32 2.69 12.11 -13.81
C ARG A 32 2.23 10.66 -13.78
N LYS A 33 1.27 10.31 -14.64
CA LYS A 33 0.63 8.98 -14.70
C LYS A 33 0.99 8.17 -15.95
N ASN A 34 1.55 8.84 -16.98
CA ASN A 34 1.73 8.28 -18.32
C ASN A 34 2.90 7.28 -18.40
N ASP A 35 3.90 7.45 -17.54
CA ASP A 35 5.07 6.61 -17.47
C ASP A 35 5.54 6.49 -16.01
N LEU A 36 6.39 5.51 -15.77
CA LEU A 36 7.07 5.26 -14.50
C LEU A 36 8.53 5.69 -14.56
N GLY A 37 9.00 6.37 -15.62
CA GLY A 37 10.39 6.70 -15.84
C GLY A 37 11.09 5.79 -16.86
N LEU A 38 12.41 5.69 -16.72
CA LEU A 38 13.30 5.07 -17.71
C LEU A 38 14.11 3.94 -17.08
N VAL A 39 14.22 2.83 -17.82
CA VAL A 39 15.20 1.77 -17.57
C VAL A 39 16.16 1.69 -18.75
N GLY A 40 17.41 2.11 -18.54
CA GLY A 40 18.33 2.41 -19.63
C GLY A 40 17.74 3.48 -20.57
N SER A 41 17.55 3.15 -21.84
CA SER A 41 16.91 4.02 -22.84
C SER A 41 15.41 3.75 -23.05
N ARG A 42 14.81 2.82 -22.30
CA ARG A 42 13.43 2.38 -22.49
C ARG A 42 12.48 3.06 -21.52
N VAL A 43 11.38 3.62 -22.04
CA VAL A 43 10.26 4.13 -21.23
C VAL A 43 9.52 2.97 -20.60
N VAL A 44 9.36 3.05 -19.28
CA VAL A 44 8.56 2.11 -18.50
C VAL A 44 7.17 2.69 -18.36
N SER A 45 6.17 1.96 -18.85
CA SER A 45 4.75 2.31 -18.72
C SER A 45 3.96 1.13 -18.17
N THR A 46 2.82 1.43 -17.55
CA THR A 46 1.90 0.48 -16.95
C THR A 46 0.46 0.93 -17.20
N ARG A 47 -0.48 -0.01 -17.32
CA ARG A 47 -1.90 0.29 -17.51
C ARG A 47 -2.73 0.11 -16.25
N ASP A 48 -2.26 -0.69 -15.29
CA ASP A 48 -3.10 -1.24 -14.22
C ASP A 48 -2.65 -0.83 -12.81
N VAL A 49 -2.24 0.43 -12.63
CA VAL A 49 -1.78 0.96 -11.33
C VAL A 49 -2.89 0.92 -10.28
N MET A 50 -4.11 1.30 -10.65
CA MET A 50 -5.23 1.36 -9.70
C MET A 50 -5.64 -0.03 -9.19
N PRO A 51 -5.90 -1.02 -10.07
CA PRO A 51 -6.15 -2.39 -9.64
C PRO A 51 -5.04 -2.97 -8.75
N TRP A 52 -3.78 -2.77 -9.15
CA TRP A 52 -2.61 -3.21 -8.37
C TRP A 52 -2.56 -2.60 -6.97
N LEU A 53 -2.79 -1.28 -6.87
CA LEU A 53 -2.79 -0.58 -5.59
C LEU A 53 -3.97 -0.99 -4.70
N GLN A 54 -5.15 -1.17 -5.28
CA GLN A 54 -6.34 -1.63 -4.56
C GLN A 54 -6.12 -3.03 -3.97
N GLN A 55 -5.61 -3.96 -4.78
CA GLN A 55 -5.27 -5.32 -4.33
C GLN A 55 -4.28 -5.30 -3.16
N ALA A 56 -3.26 -4.44 -3.20
CA ALA A 56 -2.33 -4.31 -2.09
C ALA A 56 -3.01 -3.86 -0.79
N PHE A 57 -3.92 -2.88 -0.87
CA PHE A 57 -4.66 -2.41 0.31
C PHE A 57 -5.73 -3.40 0.78
N GLU A 58 -6.29 -4.22 -0.11
CA GLU A 58 -7.20 -5.32 0.24
C GLU A 58 -6.49 -6.35 1.14
N THR A 59 -5.18 -6.54 1.01
CA THR A 59 -4.41 -7.44 1.90
C THR A 59 -4.37 -6.97 3.36
N LEU A 60 -4.73 -5.71 3.65
CA LEU A 60 -4.88 -5.25 5.03
C LEU A 60 -6.15 -5.81 5.66
N ASN A 61 -7.18 -6.15 4.85
CA ASN A 61 -8.43 -6.69 5.35
C ASN A 61 -8.25 -8.18 5.65
N ASP A 62 -7.85 -8.50 6.88
CA ASP A 62 -7.97 -9.87 7.37
C ASP A 62 -9.47 -10.17 7.55
N GLY A 63 -9.97 -11.33 7.11
CA GLY A 63 -11.40 -11.70 7.08
C GLY A 63 -12.19 -11.58 8.41
N SER A 64 -11.55 -11.13 9.49
CA SER A 64 -12.13 -10.57 10.71
C SER A 64 -12.77 -9.18 10.53
N THR A 65 -12.56 -8.50 9.40
CA THR A 65 -13.31 -7.31 8.97
C THR A 65 -14.74 -7.73 8.60
N LYS A 66 -15.52 -8.19 9.58
CA LYS A 66 -16.96 -8.32 9.41
C LYS A 66 -17.48 -6.91 9.21
N THR A 67 -17.91 -6.67 7.97
CA THR A 67 -18.93 -5.71 7.61
C THR A 67 -19.96 -5.59 8.73
N SER A 68 -20.27 -4.36 9.08
CA SER A 68 -21.22 -3.91 10.10
C SER A 68 -22.65 -4.44 9.85
N SER A 69 -22.83 -5.76 9.93
CA SER A 69 -24.10 -6.46 9.66
C SER A 69 -24.44 -7.50 10.73
N SER A 70 -23.53 -7.87 11.62
CA SER A 70 -23.86 -8.71 12.78
C SER A 70 -24.28 -7.85 13.96
N VAL A 71 -25.58 -7.55 13.98
CA VAL A 71 -26.31 -7.06 15.16
C VAL A 71 -26.11 -8.08 16.29
N GLY A 72 -25.28 -7.75 17.27
CA GLY A 72 -25.19 -8.54 18.51
C GLY A 72 -23.79 -8.79 19.05
N GLN A 73 -22.98 -7.75 19.25
CA GLN A 73 -22.08 -7.59 20.40
C GLN A 73 -21.33 -6.26 20.22
N VAL A 74 -21.93 -5.18 20.71
CA VAL A 74 -21.30 -3.87 20.75
C VAL A 74 -20.28 -3.90 21.89
N SER A 75 -19.09 -4.45 21.61
CA SER A 75 -17.89 -3.93 22.25
C SER A 75 -17.68 -2.55 21.64
N SER A 76 -17.46 -1.52 22.46
CA SER A 76 -17.25 -0.13 22.01
C SER A 76 -15.91 0.06 21.29
N SER A 77 -15.60 -0.78 20.29
CA SER A 77 -14.41 -0.65 19.48
C SER A 77 -14.63 0.51 18.52
N ARG A 78 -13.83 1.55 18.71
CA ARG A 78 -13.76 2.70 17.80
C ARG A 78 -13.38 2.22 16.39
N LEU A 79 -13.94 2.88 15.37
CA LEU A 79 -13.68 2.57 13.97
C LEU A 79 -12.56 3.44 13.42
N VAL A 80 -11.51 2.81 12.89
CA VAL A 80 -10.42 3.48 12.17
C VAL A 80 -10.69 3.44 10.67
N SER A 81 -10.91 4.61 10.08
CA SER A 81 -11.06 4.74 8.63
C SER A 81 -9.74 5.14 7.99
N LEU A 82 -9.33 4.42 6.94
CA LEU A 82 -8.15 4.74 6.12
C LEU A 82 -8.57 5.29 4.76
N LYS A 83 -7.83 6.28 4.26
CA LYS A 83 -7.86 6.70 2.86
C LYS A 83 -6.44 6.74 2.34
N ALA A 84 -6.18 6.19 1.16
CA ALA A 84 -4.86 6.10 0.57
C ALA A 84 -4.78 6.86 -0.75
N SER A 85 -3.70 7.63 -0.92
CA SER A 85 -3.40 8.37 -2.15
C SER A 85 -1.97 8.07 -2.59
N LEU A 86 -1.82 7.45 -3.76
CA LEU A 86 -0.52 7.23 -4.39
C LEU A 86 0.01 8.58 -4.91
N LYS A 87 1.12 9.04 -4.34
CA LYS A 87 1.73 10.34 -4.67
C LYS A 87 2.88 10.20 -5.66
N LYS A 88 3.66 9.12 -5.57
CA LYS A 88 4.74 8.82 -6.51
C LYS A 88 4.81 7.32 -6.79
N LEU A 89 5.06 6.99 -8.04
CA LEU A 89 5.39 5.65 -8.52
C LEU A 89 6.34 5.83 -9.69
N TYR A 90 7.61 5.49 -9.49
CA TYR A 90 8.62 5.64 -10.53
C TYR A 90 9.78 4.68 -10.33
N VAL A 91 10.50 4.46 -11.42
CA VAL A 91 11.74 3.73 -11.49
C VAL A 91 12.81 4.61 -12.12
N HIS A 92 14.05 4.39 -11.72
CA HIS A 92 15.20 4.97 -12.39
C HIS A 92 16.34 3.96 -12.46
N THR A 93 17.20 4.09 -13.47
CA THR A 93 18.45 3.34 -13.54
C THR A 93 19.59 4.12 -12.90
N LEU A 94 20.37 3.45 -12.06
CA LEU A 94 21.63 3.94 -11.52
C LEU A 94 22.72 2.94 -11.91
N LEU A 95 23.56 3.29 -12.88
CA LEU A 95 24.62 2.42 -13.39
C LEU A 95 24.07 1.03 -13.78
N THR A 96 24.45 -0.01 -13.02
CA THR A 96 24.05 -1.41 -13.20
C THR A 96 22.82 -1.80 -12.39
N SER A 97 22.10 -0.86 -11.79
CA SER A 97 20.97 -1.13 -10.90
C SER A 97 19.71 -0.39 -11.33
N ILE A 98 18.56 -0.93 -10.99
CA ILE A 98 17.25 -0.28 -11.10
C ILE A 98 16.76 -0.01 -9.68
N SER A 99 16.32 1.22 -9.42
CA SER A 99 15.62 1.56 -8.18
C SER A 99 14.15 1.81 -8.47
N ALA A 100 13.28 1.10 -7.75
CA ALA A 100 11.84 1.31 -7.74
C ALA A 100 11.44 2.11 -6.50
N ASN A 101 10.56 3.09 -6.69
CA ASN A 101 10.17 4.03 -5.65
C ASN A 101 8.66 4.23 -5.64
N VAL A 102 8.07 4.00 -4.49
CA VAL A 102 6.63 4.16 -4.23
C VAL A 102 6.44 5.12 -3.06
N LEU A 103 5.52 6.06 -3.18
CA LEU A 103 5.13 6.97 -2.10
C LEU A 103 3.61 7.01 -2.01
N VAL A 104 3.09 6.60 -0.85
CA VAL A 104 1.66 6.61 -0.54
C VAL A 104 1.41 7.51 0.66
N ALA A 105 0.44 8.41 0.54
CA ALA A 105 -0.10 9.14 1.68
C ALA A 105 -1.31 8.36 2.21
N VAL A 106 -1.38 8.12 3.51
CA VAL A 106 -2.53 7.49 4.16
C VAL A 106 -3.07 8.42 5.22
N SER A 107 -4.36 8.72 5.14
CA SER A 107 -5.07 9.49 6.15
C SER A 107 -5.91 8.57 7.02
N TYR A 108 -5.73 8.67 8.34
CA TYR A 108 -6.42 7.92 9.37
C TYR A 108 -7.43 8.81 10.08
N ALA A 109 -8.64 8.32 10.30
CA ALA A 109 -9.64 8.96 11.17
C ALA A 109 -10.21 7.93 12.14
N VAL A 110 -10.36 8.31 13.42
CA VAL A 110 -10.98 7.49 14.47
C VAL A 110 -12.34 8.07 14.79
N ASP A 111 -13.42 7.30 14.64
CA ASP A 111 -14.81 7.72 14.94
C ASP A 111 -15.17 9.13 14.44
N ALA A 112 -14.92 9.39 13.15
CA ALA A 112 -15.12 10.70 12.50
C ALA A 112 -14.30 11.87 13.07
N GLY A 113 -13.28 11.57 13.87
CA GLY A 113 -12.29 12.53 14.38
C GLY A 113 -11.38 13.11 13.28
N PRO A 114 -10.43 13.98 13.68
CA PRO A 114 -9.51 14.63 12.75
C PRO A 114 -8.69 13.61 11.96
N LEU A 115 -8.43 13.93 10.69
CA LEU A 115 -7.59 13.12 9.81
C LEU A 115 -6.12 13.33 10.16
N ASP A 116 -5.44 12.30 10.63
CA ASP A 116 -3.98 12.25 10.71
C ASP A 116 -3.43 11.68 9.40
N THR A 117 -2.57 12.42 8.70
CA THR A 117 -2.02 11.99 7.41
C THR A 117 -0.55 11.65 7.55
N ARG A 118 -0.19 10.43 7.18
CA ARG A 118 1.18 9.92 7.19
C ARG A 118 1.65 9.59 5.79
N LEU A 119 2.95 9.74 5.54
CA LEU A 119 3.59 9.41 4.27
C LEU A 119 4.41 8.13 4.44
N TYR A 120 4.12 7.14 3.59
CA TYR A 120 4.84 5.87 3.55
C TYR A 120 5.65 5.79 2.26
N ARG A 121 6.94 5.53 2.40
CA ARG A 121 7.86 5.37 1.28
C ARG A 121 8.37 3.93 1.24
N GLY A 122 8.29 3.32 0.07
CA GLY A 122 8.91 2.05 -0.26
C GLY A 122 9.96 2.30 -1.34
N THR A 123 11.14 1.73 -1.16
CA THR A 123 12.22 1.81 -2.14
C THR A 123 12.89 0.46 -2.22
N GLU A 124 13.01 -0.07 -3.43
CA GLU A 124 13.73 -1.31 -3.70
C GLU A 124 14.77 -1.11 -4.78
N THR A 125 15.87 -1.83 -4.68
CA THR A 125 16.97 -1.75 -5.66
C THR A 125 17.40 -3.14 -6.07
N GLY A 126 17.33 -3.42 -7.37
CA GLY A 126 17.77 -4.68 -7.97
C GLY A 126 18.87 -4.46 -8.98
N VAL A 127 19.69 -5.48 -9.22
CA VAL A 127 20.69 -5.43 -10.28
C VAL A 127 20.00 -5.54 -11.64
N ASN A 128 20.37 -4.66 -12.56
CA ASN A 128 19.86 -4.57 -13.92
C ASN A 128 20.54 -5.60 -14.83
N TRP A 129 20.34 -6.89 -14.57
CA TRP A 129 20.97 -7.95 -15.38
C TRP A 129 20.36 -8.07 -16.79
N THR A 130 19.08 -7.73 -16.96
CA THR A 130 18.32 -7.96 -18.22
C THR A 130 17.50 -6.78 -18.69
N GLY A 131 17.30 -5.75 -17.84
CA GLY A 131 16.34 -4.67 -18.10
C GLY A 131 14.93 -5.16 -18.42
N SER A 132 14.56 -6.37 -17.93
CA SER A 132 13.27 -6.97 -18.23
C SER A 132 12.14 -6.28 -17.47
N ALA A 133 10.93 -6.36 -18.03
CA ALA A 133 9.74 -5.78 -17.41
C ALA A 133 9.39 -6.49 -16.09
N ASP A 134 9.67 -7.79 -15.99
CA ASP A 134 9.37 -8.61 -14.80
C ASP A 134 10.19 -8.14 -13.59
N SER A 135 11.50 -7.91 -13.77
CA SER A 135 12.36 -7.39 -12.70
C SER A 135 11.94 -6.00 -12.21
N VAL A 136 11.33 -5.19 -13.08
CA VAL A 136 10.79 -3.89 -12.68
C VAL A 136 9.50 -4.04 -11.87
N SER A 137 8.62 -4.97 -12.29
CA SER A 137 7.38 -5.27 -11.58
C SER A 137 7.66 -5.77 -10.17
N ASP A 138 8.60 -6.71 -10.04
CA ASP A 138 9.01 -7.30 -8.76
C ASP A 138 9.50 -6.22 -7.78
N LEU A 139 10.41 -5.34 -8.22
CA LEU A 139 10.91 -4.26 -7.36
C LEU A 139 9.81 -3.27 -6.94
N LEU A 140 8.85 -2.98 -7.81
CA LEU A 140 7.71 -2.13 -7.47
C LEU A 140 6.77 -2.83 -6.48
N HIS A 141 6.56 -4.13 -6.65
CA HIS A 141 5.76 -4.95 -5.76
C HIS A 141 6.38 -5.01 -4.36
N ASP A 142 7.66 -5.34 -4.26
CA ASP A 142 8.40 -5.42 -3.00
C ASP A 142 8.39 -4.06 -2.27
N ALA A 143 8.60 -2.96 -3.00
CA ALA A 143 8.50 -1.61 -2.45
C ALA A 143 7.11 -1.31 -1.89
N LEU A 144 6.04 -1.74 -2.56
CA LEU A 144 4.68 -1.58 -2.08
C LEU A 144 4.37 -2.50 -0.88
N ALA A 145 4.84 -3.74 -0.90
CA ALA A 145 4.68 -4.68 0.21
C ALA A 145 5.30 -4.12 1.50
N HIS A 146 6.48 -3.49 1.40
CA HIS A 146 7.10 -2.77 2.53
C HIS A 146 6.24 -1.61 3.06
N ILE A 147 5.55 -0.88 2.17
CA ILE A 147 4.59 0.15 2.58
C ILE A 147 3.41 -0.47 3.34
N ILE A 148 2.81 -1.53 2.80
CA ILE A 148 1.65 -2.22 3.41
C ILE A 148 2.00 -2.74 4.81
N LYS A 149 3.18 -3.34 4.97
CA LYS A 149 3.69 -3.79 6.26
C LYS A 149 3.79 -2.65 7.28
N ASN A 150 4.32 -1.50 6.87
CA ASN A 150 4.43 -0.32 7.74
C ASN A 150 3.05 0.26 8.11
N ILE A 151 2.10 0.25 7.17
CA ILE A 151 0.71 0.65 7.43
C ILE A 151 0.06 -0.30 8.44
N ARG A 152 0.25 -1.63 8.29
CA ARG A 152 -0.25 -2.63 9.24
C ARG A 152 0.31 -2.41 10.64
N ALA A 153 1.61 -2.16 10.77
CA ALA A 153 2.25 -1.86 12.05
C ALA A 153 1.64 -0.61 12.71
N ASP A 154 1.45 0.47 11.95
CA ASP A 154 0.82 1.68 12.45
C ASP A 154 -0.65 1.46 12.85
N LEU A 155 -1.40 0.67 12.08
CA LEU A 155 -2.76 0.29 12.43
C LEU A 155 -2.82 -0.49 13.74
N MET A 156 -1.92 -1.44 13.97
CA MET A 156 -1.86 -2.16 15.25
C MET A 156 -1.56 -1.22 16.41
N ILE A 157 -0.69 -0.22 16.23
CA ILE A 157 -0.40 0.78 17.26
C ILE A 157 -1.65 1.63 17.54
N LEU A 158 -2.32 2.12 16.49
CA LEU A 158 -3.55 2.90 16.60
C LEU A 158 -4.67 2.11 17.27
N CYS A 159 -4.86 0.83 16.93
CA CYS A 159 -5.85 -0.04 17.56
C CYS A 159 -5.53 -0.28 19.04
N ARG A 160 -4.26 -0.55 19.40
CA ARG A 160 -3.86 -0.74 20.80
C ARG A 160 -4.11 0.50 21.65
N ALA A 161 -3.85 1.68 21.10
CA ALA A 161 -4.10 2.95 21.79
C ALA A 161 -5.59 3.23 22.03
N GLN A 162 -6.50 2.53 21.33
CA GLN A 162 -7.94 2.66 21.49
C GLN A 162 -8.55 1.66 22.47
N LYS A 163 -7.79 0.66 22.93
CA LYS A 163 -8.27 -0.31 23.90
C LYS A 163 -8.51 0.41 25.23
N PRO A 164 -9.75 0.43 25.77
CA PRO A 164 -9.98 0.96 27.11
C PRO A 164 -9.18 0.13 28.12
N ALA A 165 -8.58 0.82 29.10
CA ALA A 165 -7.83 0.21 30.19
C ALA A 165 -8.70 -0.75 31.02
#